data_AF-A0A7S2VKM2-F1
#
_entry.id   AF-A0A7S2VKM2-F1
#
_cell.length_a   1.000
_cell.length_b   1.000
_cell.length_c   1.000
_cell.angle_alpha   90.00
_cell.angle_beta   90.00
_cell.angle_gamma   90.00
#
_symmetry.space_group_name_H-M   'P 1'
#
loop_
_entity.id
_entity.type
_entity.pdbx_description
1 polymer ?
#
loop_
_entity_poly.entity_id
_entity_poly.type
_entity_poly.pdbx_seq_one_letter_code
_entity_poly.pdbx_strand_id
1 'polypeptide(L)'
;IHLVMPQYGAPDDRTIFGRLRGTSPTSRIDPALMKQMFAERRSVAKAASKFAPRAAAGVRLLDSQRAQNLAIALNKLGVPIADLCKVVDEFDAEGGAPALEDLEILTACLPNMDEVAKLSKYRSKPQELRDIERTMLPLCSLSAGRLRLMRLALSHKDTHADLCKRCVLVRLAAEELRSSPEFRELLGVVLQIGNFINHGVVDCTGGSEGTVRGFAIESLHVLSSFKRGGVSALHCLCLVMRGEDLDFPQSLRESLLHV
;
A
#
# COMPACT_ATOMS: atom_id res chain seq x y z
N ILE A 1 4.25 -11.09 -23.42
CA ILE A 1 4.88 -9.89 -22.82
C ILE A 1 5.20 -8.96 -23.97
N HIS A 2 4.75 -7.70 -23.92
CA HIS A 2 5.11 -6.70 -24.93
C HIS A 2 6.21 -5.80 -24.35
N LEU A 3 7.39 -5.81 -24.97
CA LEU A 3 8.44 -4.87 -24.61
C LEU A 3 8.06 -3.49 -25.16
N VAL A 4 8.17 -2.45 -24.34
CA VAL A 4 7.77 -1.09 -24.73
C VAL A 4 8.90 -0.46 -25.53
N MET A 5 8.58 0.10 -26.70
CA MET A 5 9.53 0.73 -27.64
C MET A 5 10.79 -0.11 -27.92
N PRO A 6 10.63 -1.33 -28.47
CA PRO A 6 11.77 -2.17 -28.79
C PRO A 6 12.66 -1.51 -29.85
N GLN A 7 13.96 -1.47 -29.58
CA GLN A 7 14.95 -1.03 -30.55
C GLN A 7 15.45 -2.25 -31.33
N TYR A 8 15.30 -2.22 -32.65
CA TYR A 8 15.72 -3.31 -33.54
C TYR A 8 17.09 -3.07 -34.19
N GLY A 9 17.63 -1.85 -34.04
CA GLY A 9 18.97 -1.49 -34.47
C GLY A 9 20.04 -1.91 -33.46
N ALA A 10 21.30 -1.87 -33.89
CA ALA A 10 22.45 -2.05 -33.04
C ALA A 10 22.43 -1.03 -31.87
N PRO A 11 22.38 -1.45 -30.59
CA PRO A 11 22.38 -0.52 -29.46
C PRO A 11 23.71 0.27 -29.38
N ASP A 12 23.66 1.52 -28.92
CA ASP A 12 24.83 2.37 -28.70
C ASP A 12 25.75 1.77 -27.61
N ASP A 13 27.07 1.77 -27.83
CA ASP A 13 28.10 1.25 -26.92
C ASP A 13 28.15 1.99 -25.56
N ARG A 14 27.54 3.18 -25.47
CA ARG A 14 27.32 3.90 -24.21
C ARG A 14 26.22 3.28 -23.36
N THR A 15 25.31 2.52 -23.96
CA THR A 15 24.21 1.84 -23.26
C THR A 15 24.67 0.50 -22.71
N ILE A 16 23.95 0.01 -21.69
CA ILE A 16 24.20 -1.31 -21.13
C ILE A 16 24.09 -2.41 -22.20
N PHE A 17 23.18 -2.27 -23.17
CA PHE A 17 22.96 -3.24 -24.24
C PHE A 17 24.08 -3.24 -25.29
N GLY A 18 24.74 -2.09 -25.54
CA GLY A 18 25.94 -2.03 -26.38
C GLY A 18 27.13 -2.72 -25.71
N ARG A 19 27.29 -2.55 -24.39
CA ARG A 19 28.34 -3.19 -23.57
C ARG A 19 28.15 -4.69 -23.34
N LEU A 20 26.94 -5.22 -23.53
CA LEU A 20 26.63 -6.65 -23.45
C LEU A 20 27.10 -7.44 -24.69
N ARG A 21 27.54 -6.77 -25.77
CA ARG A 21 28.12 -7.43 -26.94
C ARG A 21 29.39 -8.17 -26.53
N GLY A 22 29.37 -9.50 -26.60
CA GLY A 22 30.50 -10.38 -26.27
C GLY A 22 30.38 -11.09 -24.91
N THR A 23 29.49 -10.64 -24.02
CA THR A 23 29.16 -11.31 -22.75
C THR A 23 27.77 -11.95 -22.82
N SER A 24 27.50 -12.68 -23.91
CA SER A 24 26.19 -13.27 -24.11
C SER A 24 25.87 -14.27 -22.98
N PRO A 25 24.82 -14.07 -22.16
CA PRO A 25 24.36 -15.05 -21.18
C PRO A 25 23.59 -16.21 -21.84
N THR A 26 23.76 -16.43 -23.15
CA THR A 26 23.07 -17.47 -23.93
C THR A 26 23.30 -18.88 -23.39
N SER A 27 24.34 -19.11 -22.59
CA SER A 27 24.55 -20.39 -21.91
C SER A 27 23.63 -20.62 -20.69
N ARG A 28 22.99 -19.58 -20.15
CA ARG A 28 22.10 -19.69 -18.97
C ARG A 28 20.66 -20.03 -19.31
N ILE A 29 20.26 -19.88 -20.57
CA ILE A 29 18.89 -20.13 -21.02
C ILE A 29 18.92 -21.33 -21.95
N ASP A 30 18.38 -22.45 -21.49
CA ASP A 30 18.19 -23.64 -22.32
C ASP A 30 17.04 -23.40 -23.32
N PRO A 31 17.32 -23.36 -24.64
CA PRO A 31 16.29 -23.14 -25.66
C PRO A 31 15.23 -24.24 -25.68
N ALA A 32 15.58 -25.48 -25.34
CA ALA A 32 14.65 -26.60 -25.32
C ALA A 32 13.68 -26.48 -24.14
N LEU A 33 14.18 -26.15 -22.95
CA LEU A 33 13.37 -25.89 -21.76
C LEU A 33 12.44 -24.69 -21.97
N MET A 34 12.93 -23.58 -22.52
CA MET A 34 12.10 -22.41 -22.83
C MET A 34 10.99 -22.76 -23.82
N LYS A 35 11.31 -23.53 -24.87
CA LYS A 35 10.31 -24.01 -25.81
C LYS A 35 9.28 -24.93 -25.12
N GLN A 36 9.66 -25.74 -24.13
CA GLN A 36 8.71 -26.58 -23.41
C GLN A 36 7.84 -25.81 -22.42
N MET A 37 8.40 -24.79 -21.75
CA MET A 37 7.68 -23.95 -20.79
C MET A 37 6.69 -22.99 -21.47
N PHE A 38 7.05 -22.49 -22.66
CA PHE A 38 6.28 -21.48 -23.39
C PHE A 38 5.67 -21.99 -24.69
N ALA A 39 5.87 -23.25 -25.08
CA ALA A 39 5.05 -23.86 -26.12
C ALA A 39 3.60 -23.83 -25.66
N GLU A 40 2.71 -23.46 -26.57
CA GLU A 40 1.29 -23.71 -26.40
C GLU A 40 1.11 -25.20 -26.11
N ARG A 41 0.77 -25.52 -24.86
CA ARG A 41 0.27 -26.84 -24.55
C ARG A 41 -0.99 -27.00 -25.39
N ARG A 42 -0.89 -27.81 -26.47
CA ARG A 42 -2.10 -28.45 -27.02
C ARG A 42 -2.79 -29.08 -25.84
N SER A 43 -3.96 -28.55 -25.51
CA SER A 43 -4.78 -29.04 -24.42
C SER A 43 -4.88 -30.56 -24.58
N VAL A 44 -4.29 -31.31 -23.64
CA VAL A 44 -4.61 -32.73 -23.50
C VAL A 44 -6.12 -32.75 -23.35
N ALA A 45 -6.80 -33.43 -24.26
CA ALA A 45 -8.24 -33.60 -24.19
C ALA A 45 -8.55 -34.25 -22.83
N LYS A 46 -8.94 -33.42 -21.86
CA LYS A 46 -9.75 -33.88 -20.72
C LYS A 46 -10.95 -34.56 -21.35
N ALA A 47 -11.23 -35.78 -20.91
CA ALA A 47 -12.43 -36.52 -21.26
C ALA A 47 -13.60 -35.54 -21.37
N ALA A 48 -14.21 -35.49 -22.55
CA ALA A 48 -15.22 -34.51 -22.90
C ALA A 48 -16.44 -34.65 -21.98
N SER A 49 -16.42 -33.97 -20.83
CA SER A 49 -17.59 -33.22 -20.43
C SER A 49 -17.75 -32.15 -21.51
N LYS A 50 -18.76 -32.33 -22.36
CA LYS A 50 -19.10 -31.41 -23.46
C LYS A 50 -19.37 -30.02 -22.89
N PHE A 51 -18.32 -29.20 -22.77
CA PHE A 51 -18.44 -27.77 -22.94
C PHE A 51 -17.66 -27.43 -24.21
N ALA A 52 -18.34 -27.58 -25.35
CA ALA A 52 -18.02 -26.75 -26.49
C ALA A 52 -17.89 -25.30 -25.99
N PRO A 53 -16.99 -24.46 -26.53
CA PRO A 53 -17.12 -23.03 -26.31
C PRO A 53 -18.50 -22.68 -26.86
N ARG A 54 -19.48 -22.50 -25.97
CA ARG A 54 -20.81 -22.05 -26.35
C ARG A 54 -20.51 -20.75 -27.08
N ALA A 55 -20.66 -20.73 -28.40
CA ALA A 55 -20.64 -19.50 -29.19
C ALA A 55 -21.43 -18.49 -28.37
N ALA A 56 -20.80 -17.41 -27.90
CA ALA A 56 -21.35 -16.58 -26.82
C ALA A 56 -22.81 -16.23 -27.14
N ALA A 57 -23.71 -17.02 -26.57
CA ALA A 57 -25.08 -17.14 -27.02
C ALA A 57 -25.86 -16.16 -26.19
N GLY A 58 -26.21 -15.03 -26.79
CA GLY A 58 -27.00 -14.01 -26.15
C GLY A 58 -26.59 -12.60 -26.54
N VAL A 59 -27.50 -11.68 -26.24
CA VAL A 59 -27.34 -10.25 -26.44
C VAL A 59 -26.16 -9.75 -25.61
N ARG A 60 -25.27 -9.00 -26.26
CA ARG A 60 -24.12 -8.34 -25.63
C ARG A 60 -24.43 -6.87 -25.46
N LEU A 61 -24.47 -6.40 -24.22
CA LEU A 61 -24.79 -5.01 -23.89
C LEU A 61 -23.56 -4.23 -23.41
N LEU A 62 -22.58 -4.97 -22.89
CA LEU A 62 -21.30 -4.45 -22.41
C LEU A 62 -20.24 -4.71 -23.48
N ASP A 63 -19.31 -3.76 -23.65
CA ASP A 63 -18.15 -3.98 -24.52
C ASP A 63 -17.29 -5.14 -23.99
N SER A 64 -16.49 -5.72 -24.88
CA SER A 64 -15.71 -6.91 -24.58
C SER A 64 -14.73 -6.72 -23.41
N GLN A 65 -14.15 -5.52 -23.26
CA GLN A 65 -13.19 -5.24 -22.19
C GLN A 65 -13.90 -5.10 -20.84
N ARG A 66 -14.98 -4.33 -20.78
CA ARG A 66 -15.81 -4.18 -19.57
C ARG A 66 -16.36 -5.51 -19.11
N ALA A 67 -16.90 -6.31 -20.03
CA ALA A 67 -17.40 -7.65 -19.74
C ALA A 67 -16.32 -8.59 -19.16
N GLN A 68 -15.11 -8.57 -19.74
CA GLN A 68 -14.02 -9.39 -19.24
C GLN A 68 -13.54 -8.95 -17.86
N ASN A 69 -13.41 -7.64 -17.63
CA ASN A 69 -13.00 -7.09 -16.33
C ASN A 69 -14.02 -7.43 -15.23
N LEU A 70 -15.32 -7.31 -15.52
CA LEU A 70 -16.38 -7.71 -14.60
C LEU A 70 -16.31 -9.21 -14.32
N ALA A 71 -16.17 -10.07 -15.34
CA ALA A 71 -16.05 -11.50 -15.14
C ALA A 71 -14.86 -11.87 -14.23
N ILE A 72 -13.71 -11.23 -14.42
CA ILE A 72 -12.52 -11.44 -13.57
C ILE A 72 -12.79 -11.00 -12.13
N ALA A 73 -13.36 -9.82 -11.93
CA ALA A 73 -13.62 -9.28 -10.59
C ALA A 73 -14.67 -10.12 -9.84
N LEU A 74 -15.77 -10.44 -10.51
CA LEU A 74 -16.88 -11.21 -9.95
C LEU A 74 -16.51 -12.67 -9.65
N ASN A 75 -15.58 -13.28 -10.40
CA ASN A 75 -15.07 -14.61 -10.12
C ASN A 75 -14.21 -14.69 -8.84
N LYS A 76 -13.80 -13.55 -8.27
CA LYS A 76 -13.09 -13.52 -6.97
C LYS A 76 -14.04 -13.64 -5.78
N LEU A 77 -15.34 -13.40 -5.99
CA LEU A 77 -16.34 -13.52 -4.93
C LEU A 77 -16.55 -15.01 -4.63
N GLY A 78 -16.45 -15.38 -3.36
CA GLY A 78 -16.69 -16.75 -2.89
C GLY A 78 -18.17 -17.13 -2.81
N VAL A 79 -19.06 -16.14 -2.96
CA VAL A 79 -20.51 -16.25 -2.77
C VAL A 79 -21.23 -15.75 -4.02
N PRO A 80 -22.38 -16.32 -4.42
CA PRO A 80 -23.17 -15.80 -5.52
C PRO A 80 -23.54 -14.33 -5.33
N ILE A 81 -23.36 -13.52 -6.37
CA ILE A 81 -23.63 -12.07 -6.34
C ILE A 81 -25.07 -11.75 -5.96
N ALA A 82 -26.03 -12.57 -6.39
CA ALA A 82 -27.43 -12.40 -6.05
C ALA A 82 -27.65 -12.47 -4.52
N ASP A 83 -26.96 -13.39 -3.85
CA ASP A 83 -27.05 -13.56 -2.40
C ASP A 83 -26.39 -12.38 -1.69
N LEU A 84 -25.21 -11.95 -2.14
CA LEU A 84 -24.55 -10.75 -1.61
C LEU A 84 -25.40 -9.48 -1.79
N CYS A 85 -26.01 -9.30 -2.97
CA CYS A 85 -26.90 -8.17 -3.22
C CYS A 85 -28.10 -8.20 -2.26
N LYS A 86 -28.67 -9.39 -2.03
CA LYS A 86 -29.79 -9.57 -1.11
C LYS A 86 -29.40 -9.21 0.32
N VAL A 87 -28.25 -9.69 0.81
CA VAL A 87 -27.77 -9.35 2.16
C VAL A 87 -27.56 -7.84 2.32
N VAL A 88 -26.99 -7.18 1.30
CA VAL A 88 -26.83 -5.72 1.32
C VAL A 88 -28.19 -5.01 1.26
N ASP A 89 -29.12 -5.48 0.43
CA ASP A 89 -30.47 -4.90 0.31
C ASP A 89 -31.33 -5.13 1.55
N GLU A 90 -31.15 -6.22 2.29
CA GLU A 90 -31.85 -6.49 3.56
C GLU A 90 -31.14 -5.84 4.75
N PHE A 91 -29.88 -5.41 4.57
CA PHE A 91 -29.01 -4.89 5.61
C PHE A 91 -28.81 -5.88 6.78
N ASP A 92 -28.65 -7.16 6.45
CA ASP A 92 -28.37 -8.20 7.44
C ASP A 92 -26.87 -8.19 7.81
N ALA A 93 -26.55 -7.52 8.91
CA ALA A 93 -25.18 -7.36 9.42
C ALA A 93 -24.77 -8.42 10.46
N GLU A 94 -25.68 -9.29 10.90
CA GLU A 94 -25.43 -10.20 12.04
C GLU A 94 -25.48 -11.68 11.65
N GLY A 95 -26.29 -12.08 10.67
CA GLY A 95 -26.53 -13.49 10.32
C GLY A 95 -25.81 -14.03 9.09
N GLY A 96 -25.19 -13.15 8.29
CA GLY A 96 -24.58 -13.52 7.00
C GLY A 96 -23.79 -12.39 6.35
N ALA A 97 -23.16 -11.54 7.16
CA ALA A 97 -22.48 -10.35 6.68
C ALA A 97 -21.38 -10.69 5.66
N PRO A 98 -21.33 -9.97 4.51
CA PRO A 98 -20.28 -10.16 3.52
C PRO A 98 -18.93 -9.69 4.05
N ALA A 99 -17.84 -10.24 3.53
CA ALA A 99 -16.51 -9.73 3.82
C ALA A 99 -16.36 -8.28 3.31
N LEU A 100 -15.51 -7.48 3.95
CA LEU A 100 -15.27 -6.10 3.52
C LEU A 100 -14.70 -6.06 2.09
N GLU A 101 -13.86 -7.03 1.75
CA GLU A 101 -13.27 -7.21 0.42
C GLU A 101 -14.34 -7.50 -0.64
N ASP A 102 -15.37 -8.29 -0.30
CA ASP A 102 -16.49 -8.58 -1.21
C ASP A 102 -17.30 -7.30 -1.49
N LEU A 103 -17.54 -6.48 -0.47
CA LEU A 103 -18.22 -5.18 -0.62
C LEU A 103 -17.43 -4.21 -1.50
N GLU A 104 -16.10 -4.23 -1.43
CA GLU A 104 -15.24 -3.42 -2.29
C GLU A 104 -15.29 -3.87 -3.75
N ILE A 105 -15.24 -5.20 -3.98
CA ILE A 105 -15.40 -5.78 -5.32
C ILE A 105 -16.77 -5.41 -5.90
N LEU A 106 -17.86 -5.56 -5.12
CA LEU A 106 -19.21 -5.18 -5.56
C LEU A 106 -19.30 -3.71 -5.91
N THR A 107 -18.72 -2.84 -5.08
CA THR A 107 -18.68 -1.38 -5.33
C THR A 107 -17.99 -1.06 -6.65
N ALA A 108 -16.86 -1.71 -6.95
CA ALA A 108 -16.12 -1.52 -8.21
C ALA A 108 -16.86 -2.10 -9.43
N CYS A 109 -17.71 -3.11 -9.22
CA CYS A 109 -18.49 -3.76 -10.27
C CYS A 109 -19.86 -3.11 -10.52
N LEU A 110 -20.25 -2.07 -9.76
CA LEU A 110 -21.54 -1.42 -9.97
C LEU A 110 -21.69 -0.92 -11.42
N PRO A 111 -22.83 -1.20 -12.06
CA PRO A 111 -23.12 -0.69 -13.39
C PRO A 111 -23.35 0.83 -13.36
N ASN A 112 -22.91 1.53 -14.41
CA ASN A 112 -23.25 2.95 -14.58
C ASN A 112 -24.71 3.13 -15.05
N MET A 113 -25.20 4.38 -15.08
CA MET A 113 -26.59 4.68 -15.44
C MET A 113 -27.00 4.13 -16.82
N ASP A 114 -26.11 4.20 -17.82
CA ASP A 114 -26.37 3.69 -19.17
C ASP A 114 -26.41 2.16 -19.21
N GLU A 115 -25.49 1.51 -18.49
CA GLU A 115 -25.45 0.05 -18.33
C GLU A 115 -26.72 -0.43 -17.62
N VAL A 116 -27.15 0.24 -16.54
CA VAL A 116 -28.41 -0.05 -15.82
C VAL A 116 -29.61 0.09 -16.75
N ALA A 117 -29.69 1.15 -17.55
CA ALA A 117 -30.80 1.38 -18.48
C ALA A 117 -30.88 0.29 -19.57
N LYS A 118 -29.73 -0.18 -20.07
CA LYS A 118 -29.67 -1.28 -21.06
C LYS A 118 -30.03 -2.62 -20.44
N LEU A 119 -29.42 -2.97 -19.29
CA LEU A 119 -29.61 -4.24 -18.60
C LEU A 119 -31.06 -4.39 -18.09
N SER A 120 -31.65 -3.30 -17.58
CA SER A 120 -33.00 -3.34 -16.99
C SER A 120 -34.09 -3.73 -18.00
N LYS A 121 -33.90 -3.47 -19.30
CA LYS A 121 -34.84 -3.89 -20.38
C LYS A 121 -34.94 -5.41 -20.52
N TYR A 122 -33.99 -6.15 -19.98
CA TYR A 122 -33.91 -7.61 -20.08
C TYR A 122 -34.25 -8.32 -18.76
N ARG A 123 -34.73 -7.62 -17.72
CA ARG A 123 -35.12 -8.24 -16.43
C ARG A 123 -36.17 -9.35 -16.57
N SER A 124 -37.10 -9.23 -17.50
CA SER A 124 -38.14 -10.24 -17.77
C SER A 124 -37.67 -11.37 -18.69
N LYS A 125 -36.50 -11.24 -19.32
CA LYS A 125 -35.94 -12.20 -20.28
C LYS A 125 -34.42 -12.39 -20.14
N PRO A 126 -33.94 -12.71 -18.91
CA PRO A 126 -32.50 -12.84 -18.63
C PRO A 126 -31.80 -13.92 -19.46
N GLN A 127 -32.54 -14.93 -19.93
CA GLN A 127 -32.05 -16.01 -20.78
C GLN A 127 -31.54 -15.54 -22.15
N GLU A 128 -32.00 -14.37 -22.63
CA GLU A 128 -31.52 -13.79 -23.90
C GLU A 128 -30.15 -13.12 -23.77
N LEU A 129 -29.71 -12.80 -22.55
CA LEU A 129 -28.42 -12.16 -22.30
C LEU A 129 -27.28 -13.18 -22.29
N ARG A 130 -26.10 -12.73 -22.71
CA ARG A 130 -24.83 -13.43 -22.41
C ARG A 130 -24.64 -13.53 -20.88
N ASP A 131 -23.94 -14.57 -20.44
CA ASP A 131 -23.84 -14.94 -19.03
C ASP A 131 -23.41 -13.79 -18.11
N ILE A 132 -22.41 -12.99 -18.49
CA ILE A 132 -21.94 -11.86 -17.67
C ILE A 132 -22.99 -10.76 -17.51
N GLU A 133 -23.71 -10.39 -18.58
CA GLU A 133 -24.81 -9.44 -18.50
C GLU A 133 -25.94 -9.96 -17.59
N ARG A 134 -26.23 -11.26 -17.63
CA ARG A 134 -27.22 -11.88 -16.74
C ARG A 134 -26.77 -11.78 -15.28
N THR A 135 -25.51 -12.08 -15.00
CA THR A 135 -24.91 -11.99 -13.67
C THR A 135 -24.88 -10.56 -13.11
N MET A 136 -24.88 -9.55 -13.97
CA MET A 136 -24.92 -8.13 -13.59
C MET A 136 -26.33 -7.62 -13.23
N LEU A 137 -27.40 -8.34 -13.55
CA LEU A 137 -28.78 -7.88 -13.31
C LEU A 137 -29.07 -7.54 -11.83
N PRO A 138 -28.65 -8.35 -10.83
CA PRO A 138 -28.87 -8.01 -9.42
C PRO A 138 -28.24 -6.67 -9.02
N LEU A 139 -27.04 -6.37 -9.55
CA LEU A 139 -26.32 -5.12 -9.25
C LEU A 139 -27.03 -3.87 -9.78
N CYS A 140 -27.95 -4.00 -10.74
CA CYS A 140 -28.74 -2.89 -11.25
C CYS A 140 -29.76 -2.35 -10.24
N SER A 141 -30.15 -3.15 -9.23
CA SER A 141 -31.03 -2.70 -8.13
C SER A 141 -30.22 -2.16 -6.95
N LEU A 142 -28.94 -2.49 -6.88
CA LEU A 142 -28.11 -2.26 -5.70
C LEU A 142 -27.70 -0.80 -5.59
N SER A 143 -27.98 -0.17 -4.45
CA SER A 143 -27.58 1.21 -4.20
C SER A 143 -26.12 1.29 -3.74
N ALA A 144 -25.31 2.12 -4.41
CA ALA A 144 -23.97 2.48 -3.95
C ALA A 144 -23.98 3.07 -2.52
N GLY A 145 -25.06 3.78 -2.15
CA GLY A 145 -25.24 4.29 -0.80
C GLY A 145 -25.39 3.18 0.23
N ARG A 146 -26.13 2.12 -0.11
CA ARG A 146 -26.39 0.99 0.79
C ARG A 146 -25.13 0.13 1.00
N LEU A 147 -24.34 -0.08 -0.06
CA LEU A 147 -22.99 -0.69 0.06
C LEU A 147 -22.09 0.12 1.00
N ARG A 148 -22.05 1.45 0.86
CA ARG A 148 -21.25 2.32 1.75
C ARG A 148 -21.70 2.22 3.21
N LEU A 149 -23.01 2.20 3.46
CA LEU A 149 -23.56 2.05 4.81
C LEU A 149 -23.22 0.69 5.41
N MET A 150 -23.35 -0.39 4.64
CA MET A 150 -23.02 -1.74 5.11
C MET A 150 -21.53 -1.81 5.46
N ARG A 151 -20.65 -1.33 4.57
CA ARG A 151 -19.21 -1.31 4.81
C ARG A 151 -18.86 -0.53 6.08
N LEU A 152 -19.49 0.62 6.28
CA LEU A 152 -19.32 1.41 7.50
C LEU A 152 -19.79 0.63 8.74
N ALA A 153 -20.96 0.01 8.70
CA ALA A 153 -21.50 -0.74 9.83
C ALA A 153 -20.56 -1.89 10.25
N LEU A 154 -20.00 -2.62 9.27
CA LEU A 154 -19.09 -3.73 9.52
C LEU A 154 -17.71 -3.28 10.00
N SER A 155 -17.18 -2.16 9.50
CA SER A 155 -15.81 -1.71 9.85
C SER A 155 -15.74 -0.69 10.99
N HIS A 156 -16.88 -0.10 11.41
CA HIS A 156 -16.90 1.04 12.32
C HIS A 156 -16.21 0.75 13.65
N LYS A 157 -16.52 -0.39 14.28
CA LYS A 157 -16.00 -0.73 15.61
C LYS A 157 -14.48 -0.84 15.60
N ASP A 158 -13.93 -1.55 14.62
CA ASP A 158 -12.48 -1.77 14.51
C ASP A 158 -11.76 -0.47 14.11
N THR A 159 -12.34 0.28 13.17
CA THR A 159 -11.80 1.59 12.76
C THR A 159 -11.75 2.56 13.92
N HIS A 160 -12.83 2.63 14.71
CA HIS A 160 -12.90 3.47 15.90
C HIS A 160 -11.87 3.03 16.95
N ALA A 161 -11.79 1.74 17.25
CA ALA A 161 -10.84 1.22 18.23
C ALA A 161 -9.38 1.50 17.82
N ASP A 162 -9.04 1.32 16.54
CA ASP A 162 -7.71 1.61 16.00
C ASP A 162 -7.38 3.12 16.07
N LEU A 163 -8.33 3.98 15.70
CA LEU A 163 -8.17 5.43 15.81
C LEU A 163 -7.93 5.86 17.26
N CYS A 164 -8.72 5.36 18.21
CA CYS A 164 -8.52 5.65 19.62
C CYS A 164 -7.12 5.22 20.11
N LYS A 165 -6.65 4.03 19.73
CA LYS A 165 -5.30 3.56 20.07
C LYS A 165 -4.22 4.50 19.53
N ARG A 166 -4.32 4.92 18.27
CA ARG A 166 -3.38 5.86 17.65
C ARG A 166 -3.39 7.23 18.34
N CYS A 167 -4.56 7.75 18.68
CA CYS A 167 -4.68 9.00 19.44
C CYS A 167 -4.02 8.90 20.82
N VAL A 168 -4.23 7.79 21.53
CA VAL A 168 -3.58 7.54 22.82
C VAL A 168 -2.07 7.47 22.67
N LEU A 169 -1.57 6.77 21.65
CA LEU A 169 -0.13 6.64 21.39
C LEU A 169 0.52 8.00 21.12
N VAL A 170 -0.09 8.83 20.26
CA VAL A 170 0.41 10.19 19.99
C VAL A 170 0.41 11.05 21.25
N ARG A 171 -0.64 10.95 22.07
CA ARG A 171 -0.73 11.68 23.34
C ARG A 171 0.39 11.25 24.29
N LEU A 172 0.59 9.95 24.47
CA LEU A 172 1.63 9.41 25.36
C LEU A 172 3.03 9.81 24.89
N ALA A 173 3.34 9.66 23.60
CA ALA A 173 4.62 10.09 23.03
C ALA A 173 4.88 11.60 23.25
N ALA A 174 3.86 12.44 23.07
CA ALA A 174 3.98 13.88 23.31
C ALA A 174 4.15 14.23 24.80
N GLU A 175 3.49 13.50 25.70
CA GLU A 175 3.68 13.63 27.15
C GLU A 175 5.10 13.23 27.55
N GLU A 176 5.57 12.08 27.10
CA GLU A 176 6.92 11.55 27.34
C GLU A 176 8.02 12.51 26.87
N LEU A 177 7.94 13.02 25.65
CA LEU A 177 8.90 14.00 25.12
C LEU A 177 8.95 15.29 25.96
N ARG A 178 7.81 15.72 26.52
CA ARG A 178 7.74 16.93 27.36
C ARG A 178 8.26 16.68 28.77
N SER A 179 8.00 15.51 29.34
CA SER A 179 8.30 15.18 30.72
C SER A 179 9.66 14.53 30.93
N SER A 180 10.24 13.89 29.91
CA SER A 180 11.51 13.16 30.00
C SER A 180 12.66 14.13 30.40
N PRO A 181 13.24 13.95 31.61
CA PRO A 181 14.43 14.71 32.00
C PRO A 181 15.64 14.32 31.15
N GLU A 182 15.78 13.05 30.77
CA GLU A 182 16.87 12.54 29.94
C GLU A 182 16.87 13.20 28.55
N PHE A 183 15.69 13.31 27.93
CA PHE A 183 15.57 13.97 26.63
C PHE A 183 15.91 15.46 26.72
N ARG A 184 15.49 16.13 27.80
CA ARG A 184 15.81 17.54 28.04
C ARG A 184 17.30 17.76 28.22
N GLU A 185 17.96 16.89 28.98
CA GLU A 185 19.41 16.92 29.19
C GLU A 185 20.15 16.72 27.88
N LEU A 186 19.75 15.72 27.07
CA LEU A 186 20.30 15.48 25.74
C LEU A 186 20.19 16.74 24.85
N LEU A 187 19.01 17.38 24.81
CA LEU A 187 18.84 18.62 24.05
C LEU A 187 19.75 19.75 24.56
N GLY A 188 19.96 19.83 25.87
CA GLY A 188 20.90 20.78 26.48
C GLY A 188 22.34 20.56 26.02
N VAL A 189 22.81 19.31 26.04
CA VAL A 189 24.17 18.96 25.57
C VAL A 189 24.30 19.19 24.07
N VAL A 190 23.28 18.87 23.27
CA VAL A 190 23.28 19.18 21.83
C VAL A 190 23.39 20.68 21.58
N LEU A 191 22.68 21.51 22.34
CA LEU A 191 22.78 22.97 22.23
C LEU A 191 24.21 23.46 22.52
N GLN A 192 24.85 22.91 23.55
CA GLN A 192 26.23 23.24 23.92
C GLN A 192 27.22 22.82 22.83
N ILE A 193 27.10 21.59 22.31
CA ILE A 193 27.93 21.08 21.21
C ILE A 193 27.77 21.96 19.96
N GLY A 194 26.54 22.32 19.60
CA GLY A 194 26.25 23.19 18.45
C GLY A 194 26.88 24.57 18.58
N ASN A 195 26.69 25.22 19.74
CA ASN A 195 27.30 26.52 20.04
C ASN A 195 28.83 26.45 19.98
N PHE A 196 29.43 25.41 20.57
CA PHE A 196 30.89 25.20 20.53
C PHE A 196 31.43 25.02 19.10
N ILE A 197 30.73 24.23 18.28
CA ILE A 197 31.16 23.97 16.90
C ILE A 197 31.17 25.26 16.05
N ASN A 198 30.16 26.11 16.25
CA ASN A 198 29.94 27.30 15.43
C ASN A 198 30.72 28.53 15.92
N HIS A 199 30.90 28.68 17.23
CA HIS A 199 31.45 29.89 17.85
C HIS A 199 32.73 29.65 18.66
N GLY A 200 33.09 28.40 18.94
CA GLY A 200 34.28 28.03 19.73
C GLY A 200 34.05 28.05 21.25
N VAL A 201 35.16 28.02 22.01
CA VAL A 201 35.19 27.81 23.48
C VAL A 201 34.62 29.00 24.27
N VAL A 202 34.68 30.22 23.72
CA VAL A 202 34.42 31.47 24.45
C VAL A 202 32.95 31.61 24.87
N ASP A 203 32.06 30.81 24.26
CA ASP A 203 30.62 31.07 24.24
C ASP A 203 29.77 29.97 24.91
N CYS A 204 30.40 29.00 25.58
CA CYS A 204 29.71 27.87 26.23
C CYS A 204 28.85 28.28 27.45
N THR A 205 29.00 29.50 27.97
CA THR A 205 28.34 29.98 29.20
C THR A 205 27.11 30.87 28.95
N GLY A 206 26.66 31.00 27.68
CA GLY A 206 25.36 31.58 27.34
C GLY A 206 25.24 33.11 27.47
N GLY A 207 26.37 33.83 27.52
CA GLY A 207 26.41 35.28 27.74
C GLY A 207 26.88 36.14 26.56
N SER A 208 27.42 35.55 25.49
CA SER A 208 28.04 36.30 24.38
C SER A 208 27.05 36.60 23.24
N GLU A 209 27.17 37.78 22.63
CA GLU A 209 26.48 38.13 21.39
C GLU A 209 26.78 37.08 20.30
N GLY A 210 25.77 36.31 19.88
CA GLY A 210 25.88 35.29 18.83
C GLY A 210 25.51 33.87 19.26
N THR A 211 25.40 33.58 20.56
CA THR A 211 25.00 32.26 21.06
C THR A 211 23.53 31.95 20.80
N VAL A 212 23.24 30.76 20.25
CA VAL A 212 21.85 30.31 20.09
C VAL A 212 21.34 29.70 21.40
N ARG A 213 20.05 29.91 21.68
CA ARG A 213 19.38 29.46 22.92
C ARG A 213 18.43 28.28 22.72
N GLY A 214 18.31 27.81 21.49
CA GLY A 214 17.44 26.70 21.10
C GLY A 214 17.64 26.38 19.64
N PHE A 215 17.13 25.22 19.23
CA PHE A 215 17.18 24.73 17.86
C PHE A 215 15.93 23.90 17.57
N ALA A 216 15.59 23.74 16.29
CA ALA A 216 14.48 22.89 15.85
C ALA A 216 14.87 21.41 15.98
N ILE A 217 13.99 20.55 16.50
CA ILE A 217 14.26 19.12 16.80
C ILE A 217 14.75 18.36 15.55
N GLU A 218 14.32 18.77 14.36
CA GLU A 218 14.77 18.24 13.07
C GLU A 218 16.30 18.30 12.93
N SER A 219 16.97 19.26 13.58
CA SER A 219 18.42 19.40 13.57
C SER A 219 19.15 18.21 14.20
N LEU A 220 18.49 17.39 15.03
CA LEU A 220 19.10 16.22 15.66
C LEU A 220 19.67 15.23 14.63
N HIS A 221 19.02 15.06 13.47
CA HIS A 221 19.52 14.14 12.44
C HIS A 221 20.86 14.59 11.85
N VAL A 222 21.15 15.90 11.87
CA VAL A 222 22.35 16.51 11.29
C VAL A 222 23.61 16.17 12.09
N LEU A 223 23.47 15.86 13.38
CA LEU A 223 24.59 15.51 14.26
C LEU A 223 25.41 14.32 13.76
N SER A 224 24.77 13.38 13.06
CA SER A 224 25.43 12.23 12.43
C SER A 224 26.32 12.62 11.24
N SER A 225 25.96 13.72 10.57
CA SER A 225 26.53 14.16 9.29
C SER A 225 27.68 15.15 9.48
N PHE A 226 27.60 16.01 10.50
CA PHE A 226 28.69 16.93 10.82
C PHE A 226 29.87 16.17 11.45
N LYS A 227 31.02 16.15 10.76
CA LYS A 227 32.23 15.41 11.17
C LYS A 227 33.46 16.30 11.13
N ARG A 228 34.38 16.10 12.08
CA ARG A 228 35.75 16.60 12.02
C ARG A 228 36.69 15.42 12.09
N GLY A 229 37.37 15.12 10.98
CA GLY A 229 38.10 13.85 10.82
C GLY A 229 37.14 12.66 10.80
N GLY A 230 37.42 11.63 11.59
CA GLY A 230 36.59 10.41 11.70
C GLY A 230 35.43 10.50 12.70
N VAL A 231 35.36 11.56 13.52
CA VAL A 231 34.40 11.69 14.64
C VAL A 231 33.28 12.67 14.25
N SER A 232 32.03 12.32 14.59
CA SER A 232 30.84 13.15 14.32
C SER A 232 30.37 13.86 15.57
N ALA A 233 29.55 14.90 15.43
CA ALA A 233 28.91 15.55 16.58
C ALA A 233 28.05 14.56 17.40
N LEU A 234 27.42 13.58 16.74
CA LEU A 234 26.70 12.50 17.42
C LEU A 234 27.63 11.59 18.24
N HIS A 235 28.82 11.26 17.74
CA HIS A 235 29.80 10.52 18.53
C HIS A 235 30.22 11.31 19.78
N CYS A 236 30.45 12.62 19.64
CA CYS A 236 30.76 13.48 20.78
C CYS A 236 29.62 13.49 21.80
N LEU A 237 28.36 13.65 21.35
CA LEU A 237 27.19 13.59 22.21
C LEU A 237 27.15 12.27 23.00
N CYS A 238 27.26 11.12 22.31
CA CYS A 238 27.25 9.82 22.99
C CYS A 238 28.37 9.66 24.02
N LEU A 239 29.56 10.20 23.76
CA LEU A 239 30.69 10.15 24.70
C LEU A 239 30.44 11.02 25.93
N VAL A 240 29.87 12.22 25.75
CA VAL A 240 29.54 13.13 26.87
C VAL A 240 28.46 12.50 27.75
N MET A 241 27.33 12.09 27.15
CA MET A 241 26.21 11.53 27.92
C MET A 241 26.62 10.27 28.69
N ARG A 242 27.38 9.36 28.06
CA ARG A 242 27.84 8.13 28.73
C ARG A 242 28.99 8.35 29.71
N GLY A 243 29.71 9.47 29.59
CA GLY A 243 30.77 9.84 30.51
C GLY A 243 30.22 10.24 31.88
N GLU A 244 29.03 10.83 31.91
CA GLU A 244 28.34 11.26 33.12
C GLU A 244 27.43 10.16 33.69
N ASP A 245 26.68 9.45 32.84
CA ASP A 245 25.82 8.34 33.22
C ASP A 245 25.90 7.19 32.21
N LEU A 246 26.41 6.04 32.66
CA LEU A 246 26.59 4.85 31.83
C LEU A 246 25.26 4.23 31.38
N ASP A 247 24.20 4.40 32.17
CA ASP A 247 22.87 3.84 31.94
C ASP A 247 21.96 4.82 31.17
N PHE A 248 22.43 6.04 30.90
CA PHE A 248 21.69 7.09 30.20
C PHE A 248 20.97 6.61 28.92
N PRO A 249 21.60 5.83 28.00
CA PRO A 249 20.90 5.37 26.80
C PRO A 249 19.69 4.46 27.10
N GLN A 250 19.76 3.69 28.19
CA GLN A 250 18.66 2.84 28.62
C GLN A 250 17.57 3.68 29.30
N SER A 251 17.93 4.57 30.22
CA SER A 251 17.00 5.51 30.87
C SER A 251 16.26 6.37 29.84
N LEU A 252 16.97 6.90 28.84
CA LEU A 252 16.36 7.68 27.75
C LEU A 252 15.33 6.84 26.98
N ARG A 253 15.67 5.60 26.64
CA ARG A 253 14.75 4.68 25.94
C ARG A 253 13.52 4.36 26.78
N GLU A 254 13.69 4.14 28.08
CA GLU A 254 12.60 3.84 29.00
C GLU A 254 11.70 5.07 29.23
N SER A 255 12.27 6.28 29.22
CA SER A 255 11.53 7.54 29.35
C SER A 255 10.72 7.94 28.10
N LEU A 256 11.05 7.36 26.94
CA LEU A 256 10.47 7.66 25.63
C LEU A 256 9.88 6.40 24.98
N LEU A 257 9.05 5.67 25.72
CA LEU A 257 8.55 4.35 25.32
C LEU A 257 7.73 4.37 24.01
N HIS A 258 7.00 5.46 23.74
CA HIS A 258 6.09 5.59 22.60
C HIS A 258 6.66 6.42 21.45
N VAL A 259 7.95 6.77 21.49
CA VAL A 259 8.67 7.57 20.47
C VAL A 259 9.61 6.66 19.66
#